data_AF-A0A7K4W9S8-F1
#
_entry.id   AF-A0A7K4W9S8-F1
#
_cell.length_a   1.000
_cell.length_b   1.000
_cell.length_c   1.000
_cell.angle_alpha   90.00
_cell.angle_beta   90.00
_cell.angle_gamma   90.00
#
_symmetry.space_group_name_H-M   'P 1'
#
loop_
_entity.id
_entity.type
_entity.pdbx_description
1 polymer ?
#
loop_
_entity_poly.entity_id
_entity_poly.type
_entity_poly.pdbx_seq_one_letter_code
_entity_poly.pdbx_strand_id
1 'polypeptide(L)'
;FIFSPSAPAFSFVYIGGSLEIPNLTYTNDHNDPTSQKFLLQASAIQNYLEETYESSFLGKYYLKSVVAAFSEGELGLRAYYWNTFWAP
;
A
#
# COMPACT_ATOMS: atom_id res chain seq x y z
N PHE A 1 -8.57 3.76 44.30
CA PHE A 1 -8.99 3.95 42.90
C PHE A 1 -7.72 3.93 42.04
N ILE A 2 -7.55 2.92 41.19
CA ILE A 2 -6.34 2.72 40.38
C ILE A 2 -6.59 3.36 39.00
N PHE A 3 -5.64 4.17 38.52
CA PHE A 3 -5.66 4.72 37.15
C PHE A 3 -5.19 3.67 36.12
N SER A 4 -5.80 3.77 34.94
CA SER A 4 -5.84 2.87 33.77
C SER A 4 -4.49 2.70 33.03
N PRO A 5 -4.42 1.78 32.04
CA PRO A 5 -4.73 2.23 30.68
C PRO A 5 -5.77 1.33 30.02
N SER A 6 -6.95 1.88 29.72
CA SER A 6 -7.77 1.39 28.61
C SER A 6 -6.89 1.43 27.36
N ALA A 7 -6.79 0.31 26.65
CA ALA A 7 -6.28 0.28 25.27
C ALA A 7 -6.93 1.43 24.47
N PRO A 8 -6.20 2.05 23.52
CA PRO A 8 -6.68 3.27 22.88
C PRO A 8 -8.02 3.02 22.20
N ALA A 9 -8.91 4.03 22.22
CA ALA A 9 -10.27 3.99 21.66
C ALA A 9 -10.33 3.79 20.12
N PHE A 10 -9.16 3.61 19.48
CA PHE A 10 -8.94 3.35 18.06
C PHE A 10 -7.46 2.96 17.87
N SER A 11 -7.19 2.02 16.98
CA SER A 11 -5.84 1.63 16.57
C SER A 11 -5.69 1.68 15.05
N PHE A 12 -4.49 2.01 14.55
CA PHE A 12 -4.17 1.89 13.13
C PHE A 12 -3.47 0.56 12.87
N VAL A 13 -3.95 -0.18 11.87
CA VAL A 13 -3.34 -1.43 11.41
C VAL A 13 -2.65 -1.15 10.08
N TYR A 14 -1.36 -1.49 10.03
CA TYR A 14 -0.54 -1.38 8.83
C TYR A 14 -0.27 -2.78 8.30
N ILE A 15 -0.72 -3.07 7.08
CA ILE A 15 -0.47 -4.34 6.40
C ILE A 15 0.46 -4.07 5.24
N GLY A 16 1.69 -4.56 5.35
CA GLY A 16 2.68 -4.52 4.29
C GLY A 16 2.56 -5.74 3.36
N GLY A 17 2.89 -5.54 2.09
CA GLY A 17 2.92 -6.62 1.12
C GLY A 17 3.68 -6.24 -0.15
N SER A 18 3.75 -7.19 -1.07
CA SER A 18 4.24 -6.94 -2.41
C SER A 18 3.33 -7.59 -3.43
N LEU A 19 3.19 -6.96 -4.60
CA LEU A 19 2.53 -7.53 -5.77
C LEU A 19 3.48 -7.44 -6.95
N GLU A 20 3.25 -8.28 -7.95
CA GLU A 20 4.05 -8.29 -9.16
C GLU A 20 3.19 -8.02 -10.37
N ILE A 21 3.67 -7.10 -11.22
CA ILE A 21 3.00 -6.68 -12.44
C ILE A 21 3.76 -7.32 -13.59
N PRO A 22 3.21 -8.38 -14.20
CA PRO A 22 3.88 -9.09 -15.27
C PRO A 22 4.04 -8.19 -16.50
N ASN A 23 5.07 -8.46 -17.31
CA ASN A 23 5.36 -7.75 -18.56
C ASN A 23 5.69 -6.25 -18.39
N LEU A 24 5.96 -5.79 -17.18
CA LEU A 24 6.44 -4.44 -16.91
C LEU A 24 7.91 -4.51 -16.49
N THR A 25 8.81 -3.89 -17.26
CA THR A 25 10.25 -3.96 -17.00
C THR A 25 10.65 -2.98 -15.91
N TYR A 26 11.42 -3.46 -14.93
CA TYR A 26 12.07 -2.60 -13.95
C TYR A 26 13.20 -1.79 -14.59
N THR A 27 13.31 -0.52 -14.20
CA THR A 27 14.26 0.47 -14.77
C THR A 27 14.73 1.41 -13.68
N ASN A 28 15.85 2.11 -13.90
CA ASN A 28 16.44 3.02 -12.93
C ASN A 28 15.49 4.13 -12.44
N ASP A 29 14.55 4.59 -13.28
CA ASP A 29 13.56 5.60 -12.87
C ASP A 29 12.71 5.14 -11.67
N HIS A 30 12.51 3.82 -11.50
CA HIS A 30 11.74 3.27 -10.38
C HIS A 30 12.48 3.34 -9.04
N ASN A 31 13.77 3.70 -9.03
CA ASN A 31 14.53 3.97 -7.81
C ASN A 31 14.41 5.42 -7.33
N ASP A 32 13.92 6.31 -8.19
CA ASP A 32 13.68 7.70 -7.84
C ASP A 32 12.18 7.89 -7.56
N PRO A 33 11.78 8.07 -6.29
CA PRO A 33 10.38 8.26 -5.91
C PRO A 33 9.78 9.57 -6.45
N THR A 34 10.62 10.47 -7.01
CA THR A 34 10.19 11.71 -7.65
C THR A 34 10.10 11.59 -9.16
N SER A 35 10.54 10.47 -9.75
CA SER A 35 10.46 10.27 -11.19
C SER A 35 9.00 10.14 -11.65
N GLN A 36 8.71 10.65 -12.84
CA GLN A 36 7.37 10.54 -13.42
C GLN A 36 6.94 9.07 -13.56
N LYS A 37 7.88 8.16 -13.86
CA LYS A 37 7.57 6.73 -14.02
C LYS A 37 7.14 6.12 -12.68
N PHE A 38 7.89 6.38 -11.61
CA PHE A 38 7.53 5.93 -10.26
C PHE A 38 6.14 6.44 -9.88
N LEU A 39 5.92 7.74 -10.02
CA LEU A 39 4.67 8.38 -9.59
C LEU A 39 3.45 7.84 -10.34
N LEU A 40 3.54 7.67 -11.67
CA LEU A 40 2.43 7.16 -12.48
C LEU A 40 2.09 5.71 -12.12
N GLN A 41 3.08 4.84 -11.95
CA GLN A 41 2.85 3.44 -11.59
C GLN A 41 2.38 3.29 -10.15
N ALA A 42 2.97 4.04 -9.21
CA ALA A 42 2.52 4.09 -7.82
C ALA A 42 1.05 4.50 -7.74
N SER A 43 0.66 5.55 -8.47
CA SER A 43 -0.74 6.00 -8.55
C SER A 43 -1.66 4.92 -9.12
N ALA A 44 -1.29 4.26 -10.22
CA ALA A 44 -2.13 3.22 -10.81
C ALA A 44 -2.36 2.05 -9.84
N ILE A 45 -1.32 1.61 -9.12
CA ILE A 45 -1.41 0.52 -8.14
C ILE A 45 -2.22 0.95 -6.91
N GLN A 46 -2.01 2.16 -6.42
CA GLN A 46 -2.75 2.70 -5.29
C GLN A 46 -4.25 2.79 -5.60
N ASN A 47 -4.62 3.29 -6.79
CA ASN A 47 -6.02 3.35 -7.23
C ASN A 47 -6.64 1.95 -7.32
N TYR A 48 -5.90 0.97 -7.84
CA TYR A 48 -6.36 -0.42 -7.89
C TYR A 48 -6.61 -0.99 -6.48
N LEU A 49 -5.69 -0.75 -5.53
CA LEU A 49 -5.85 -1.21 -4.15
C LEU A 49 -7.00 -0.51 -3.43
N GLU A 50 -7.18 0.79 -3.66
CA GLU A 50 -8.29 1.59 -3.15
C GLU A 50 -9.64 1.01 -3.61
N GLU A 51 -9.85 0.88 -4.93
CA GLU A 51 -11.08 0.29 -5.48
C GLU A 51 -11.33 -1.12 -4.93
N THR A 52 -10.27 -1.93 -4.80
CA THR A 52 -10.35 -3.30 -4.29
C THR A 52 -10.80 -3.32 -2.82
N TYR A 53 -10.19 -2.50 -1.96
CA TYR A 53 -10.51 -2.49 -0.53
C TYR A 53 -11.83 -1.82 -0.23
N GLU A 54 -12.15 -0.70 -0.87
CA GLU A 54 -13.44 -0.01 -0.72
C GLU A 54 -14.61 -0.91 -1.11
N SER A 55 -14.44 -1.74 -2.14
CA SER A 55 -15.44 -2.71 -2.58
C SER A 55 -15.51 -3.99 -1.72
N SER A 56 -14.63 -4.15 -0.74
CA SER A 56 -14.51 -5.37 0.08
C SER A 56 -15.18 -5.24 1.45
N PHE A 57 -15.21 -6.34 2.21
CA PHE A 57 -15.66 -6.32 3.61
C PHE A 57 -14.80 -5.42 4.51
N LEU A 58 -13.57 -5.09 4.09
CA LEU A 58 -12.65 -4.20 4.79
C LEU A 58 -12.86 -2.72 4.46
N GLY A 59 -13.74 -2.38 3.51
CA GLY A 59 -13.86 -1.00 2.99
C GLY A 59 -14.13 0.04 4.07
N LYS A 60 -15.01 -0.26 5.04
CA LYS A 60 -15.28 0.65 6.18
C LYS A 60 -14.09 0.89 7.11
N TYR A 61 -13.05 0.07 7.01
CA TYR A 61 -11.82 0.17 7.78
C TYR A 61 -10.67 0.73 6.94
N TYR A 62 -10.76 0.71 5.61
CA TYR A 62 -9.70 1.15 4.72
C TYR A 62 -9.46 2.66 4.86
N LEU A 63 -8.19 3.06 4.90
CA LEU A 63 -7.82 4.48 4.93
C LEU A 63 -6.99 4.89 3.71
N LYS A 64 -5.96 4.10 3.36
CA LYS A 64 -5.10 4.36 2.19
C LYS A 64 -4.18 3.21 1.88
N SER A 65 -3.71 3.19 0.64
CA SER A 65 -2.61 2.39 0.14
C SER A 65 -1.50 3.30 -0.33
N VAL A 66 -0.25 2.92 -0.09
CA VAL A 66 0.92 3.66 -0.57
C VAL A 66 1.93 2.68 -1.11
N VAL A 67 2.41 2.94 -2.32
CA VAL A 67 3.56 2.23 -2.88
C VAL A 67 4.84 2.83 -2.33
N ALA A 68 5.65 1.98 -1.73
CA ALA A 68 6.88 2.31 -1.04
C ALA A 68 8.08 2.37 -1.97
N ALA A 69 8.15 1.37 -2.85
CA ALA A 69 9.31 1.06 -3.65
C ALA A 69 8.92 0.08 -4.75
N PHE A 70 9.79 -0.01 -5.75
CA PHE A 70 9.75 -1.03 -6.77
C PHE A 70 11.07 -1.79 -6.82
N SER A 71 11.01 -3.05 -7.28
CA SER A 71 12.19 -3.82 -7.65
C SER A 71 11.93 -4.62 -8.92
N GLU A 72 13.00 -5.23 -9.43
CA GLU A 72 12.86 -6.34 -10.36
C GLU A 72 12.15 -7.52 -9.68
N GLY A 73 11.19 -8.10 -10.38
CA GLY A 73 10.46 -9.31 -10.03
C GLY A 73 10.85 -10.48 -10.95
N GLU A 74 10.20 -11.63 -10.78
CA GLU A 74 10.46 -12.84 -11.57
C GLU A 74 9.90 -12.76 -13.00
N LEU A 75 8.72 -12.14 -13.13
CA LEU A 75 7.90 -12.00 -14.34
C LEU A 75 7.70 -10.53 -14.74
N GLY A 76 8.14 -9.57 -13.94
CA GLY A 76 7.99 -8.15 -14.24
C GLY A 76 8.34 -7.22 -13.07
N LEU A 77 7.57 -6.15 -12.91
CA LEU A 77 7.82 -5.11 -11.92
C LEU A 77 7.21 -5.52 -10.59
N ARG A 78 8.02 -5.63 -9.54
CA ARG A 78 7.52 -5.87 -8.19
C ARG A 78 7.30 -4.53 -7.50
N ALA A 79 6.12 -4.34 -6.93
CA ALA A 79 5.76 -3.18 -6.14
C ALA A 79 5.60 -3.58 -4.67
N TYR A 80 6.24 -2.83 -3.78
CA TYR A 80 6.08 -2.98 -2.33
C TYR A 80 5.14 -1.90 -1.84
N TYR A 81 4.17 -2.27 -1.01
CA TYR A 81 3.16 -1.34 -0.53
C TYR A 81 2.84 -1.57 0.94
N TRP A 82 2.24 -0.56 1.56
CA TRP A 82 1.53 -0.69 2.82
C TRP A 82 0.11 -0.15 2.69
N ASN A 83 -0.81 -0.88 3.29
CA ASN A 83 -2.20 -0.49 3.46
C ASN A 83 -2.42 -0.08 4.90
N THR A 84 -3.11 1.04 5.11
CA THR A 84 -3.50 1.50 6.44
C THR A 84 -4.99 1.26 6.63
N PHE A 85 -5.33 0.64 7.74
CA PHE A 85 -6.71 0.43 8.18
C PHE A 85 -6.93 1.06 9.55
N TRP A 86 -8.14 1.51 9.77
CA TRP A 86 -8.68 1.82 11.09
C TRP A 86 -9.21 0.54 11.75
N ALA A 87 -8.91 0.33 13.03
CA ALA A 87 -9.43 -0.76 13.83
C ALA A 87 -10.05 -0.21 15.14
N PRO A 88 -11.35 -0.49 15.40
CA PRO A 88 -12.01 -0.15 16.66
C PRO A 88 -11.58 -1.01 17.84
#